data_AF-A0A0G4NKZ1-F1
#
_entry.id   AF-A0A0G4NKZ1-F1
#
_cell.length_a   1.000
_cell.length_b   1.000
_cell.length_c   1.000
_cell.angle_alpha   90.00
_cell.angle_beta   90.00
_cell.angle_gamma   90.00
#
_symmetry.space_group_name_H-M   'P 1'
#
loop_
_entity.id
_entity.type
_entity.pdbx_description
1 polymer ?
#
loop_
_entity_poly.entity_id
_entity_poly.type
_entity_poly.pdbx_seq_one_letter_code
_entity_poly.pdbx_strand_id
1 'polypeptide(L)'
;METFVIKTPSSSANIGPGFDVIGLALSVYLELHVTIDRARETSDEPLNCRITYEGQGEGSADISLDPSANLITRVALYVLRCHGQRMFPVETHVHIKNPIPLGRGLGSSGSAVVAGVMLGREVGHLDLDLDRLFDFCLMIERHPDNVGASLYGGFVGTYLRPLAPEDTQRIEIPLAEVLPAPAGGVDTGETPPAPPHGIGHHIKFPWAKEIKAIAIIPNFQVPTHLAREVLPPHYTRPDVTFNMQRIALLPVALGTSPPDPELIHLAMQDKIHQPYRQTLIPGLSEVVESMSPSNQPGFLGAIAIIPNFQVPTHLAREVLPPHYTRPDVVRLPLLLLLLLLLLLLLLLLLLLLLLLLLLLLFLPFHLLTFNMQRIALLPVALGTSPPDPELIHLAMQDKIHQPYRQTLIPGLSEVVESMSPSNQPGFLGPAEGTQVIR
;
A
#
# COMPACT_ATOMS: atom_id res chain seq x y z
N MET A 1 28.83 0.74 -32.64
CA MET A 1 27.41 1.08 -32.41
C MET A 1 26.71 -0.15 -31.90
N GLU A 2 26.31 -0.11 -30.64
CA GLU A 2 25.52 -1.15 -29.96
C GLU A 2 24.05 -0.72 -30.00
N THR A 3 23.14 -1.65 -30.31
CA THR A 3 21.70 -1.35 -30.41
C THR A 3 20.88 -2.50 -29.86
N PHE A 4 19.85 -2.18 -29.08
CA PHE A 4 18.89 -3.16 -28.56
C PHE A 4 17.52 -2.52 -28.28
N VAL A 5 16.51 -3.36 -28.06
CA VAL A 5 15.14 -2.93 -27.77
C VAL A 5 14.64 -3.57 -26.48
N ILE A 6 14.15 -2.75 -25.55
CA ILE A 6 13.45 -3.20 -24.35
C ILE A 6 11.95 -3.03 -24.59
N LYS A 7 11.15 -4.06 -24.29
CA LYS A 7 9.68 -4.01 -24.40
C LYS A 7 9.05 -4.32 -23.06
N THR A 8 8.21 -3.41 -22.57
CA THR A 8 7.48 -3.57 -21.31
C THR A 8 5.98 -3.49 -21.55
N PRO A 9 5.19 -4.53 -21.24
CA PRO A 9 3.75 -4.51 -21.41
C PRO A 9 3.10 -3.55 -20.41
N SER A 10 2.01 -2.91 -20.85
CA SER A 10 1.04 -2.29 -19.96
C SER A 10 0.42 -3.32 -19.03
N SER A 11 -0.21 -2.84 -17.96
CA SER A 11 -0.81 -3.71 -16.96
C SER A 11 -2.15 -3.19 -16.49
N SER A 12 -2.96 -4.11 -15.96
CA SER A 12 -4.16 -3.80 -15.20
C SER A 12 -4.03 -4.44 -13.83
N ALA A 13 -4.28 -3.67 -12.79
CA ALA A 13 -4.25 -4.11 -11.41
C ALA A 13 -5.61 -4.62 -10.91
N ASN A 14 -5.60 -5.26 -9.76
CA ASN A 14 -6.72 -5.76 -8.96
C ASN A 14 -7.49 -6.93 -9.59
N ILE A 15 -7.84 -6.85 -10.88
CA ILE A 15 -8.58 -7.90 -11.61
C ILE A 15 -9.80 -8.40 -10.82
N GLY A 16 -10.63 -7.47 -10.36
CA GLY A 16 -11.79 -7.77 -9.53
C GLY A 16 -11.43 -7.73 -8.05
N PRO A 17 -11.53 -8.84 -7.29
CA PRO A 17 -11.31 -8.87 -5.85
C PRO A 17 -9.82 -8.73 -5.43
N GLY A 18 -8.87 -8.82 -6.35
CA GLY A 18 -7.43 -8.91 -6.06
C GLY A 18 -6.75 -7.58 -5.72
N PHE A 19 -7.41 -6.74 -4.93
CA PHE A 19 -6.98 -5.39 -4.59
C PHE A 19 -5.52 -5.31 -4.10
N ASP A 20 -4.68 -4.55 -4.80
CA ASP A 20 -3.24 -4.34 -4.56
C ASP A 20 -2.35 -5.61 -4.57
N VAL A 21 -2.89 -6.77 -4.95
CA VAL A 21 -2.17 -8.05 -4.91
C VAL A 21 -2.19 -8.84 -6.21
N ILE A 22 -3.10 -8.54 -7.15
CA ILE A 22 -3.18 -9.22 -8.44
C ILE A 22 -2.97 -8.24 -9.59
N GLY A 23 -2.19 -8.64 -10.59
CA GLY A 23 -1.97 -7.88 -11.81
C GLY A 23 -2.07 -8.74 -13.07
N LEU A 24 -2.44 -8.12 -14.19
CA LEU A 24 -2.49 -8.73 -15.52
C LEU A 24 -1.72 -7.87 -16.52
N ALA A 25 -0.75 -8.46 -17.19
CA ALA A 25 -0.07 -7.82 -18.31
C ALA A 25 -0.97 -7.80 -19.54
N LEU A 26 -0.99 -6.69 -20.25
CA LEU A 26 -1.78 -6.48 -21.47
C LEU A 26 -0.85 -6.33 -22.68
N SER A 27 -1.35 -6.70 -23.86
CA SER A 27 -0.56 -6.75 -25.09
C SER A 27 -0.39 -5.38 -25.77
N VAL A 28 -0.13 -4.33 -24.99
CA VAL A 28 0.24 -2.99 -25.46
C VAL A 28 1.56 -2.65 -24.80
N TYR A 29 2.60 -2.37 -25.58
CA TYR A 29 3.97 -2.30 -25.07
C TYR A 29 4.53 -0.90 -25.17
N LEU A 30 5.16 -0.43 -24.09
CA LEU A 30 6.16 0.64 -24.15
C LEU A 30 7.47 0.03 -24.65
N GLU A 31 8.10 0.67 -25.62
CA GLU A 31 9.36 0.22 -26.21
C GLU A 31 10.45 1.28 -26.01
N LEU A 32 11.64 0.82 -25.61
CA LEU A 32 12.86 1.64 -25.61
C LEU A 32 13.78 1.13 -26.72
N HIS A 33 14.04 1.96 -27.71
CA HIS A 33 15.02 1.70 -28.76
C HIS A 33 16.31 2.40 -28.35
N VAL A 34 17.31 1.62 -27.93
CA VAL A 34 18.54 2.13 -27.32
C VAL A 34 19.70 1.96 -28.29
N THR A 35 20.51 3.01 -28.43
CA THR A 35 21.76 2.97 -29.21
C THR A 35 22.91 3.56 -28.39
N ILE A 36 24.07 2.93 -28.42
CA ILE A 36 25.28 3.41 -27.74
C ILE A 36 26.45 3.45 -28.75
N ASP A 37 27.05 4.62 -28.93
CA ASP A 37 28.23 4.77 -29.78
C ASP A 37 29.53 4.53 -29.00
N ARG A 38 29.92 3.27 -28.88
CA ARG A 38 31.18 2.84 -28.21
C ARG A 38 32.46 3.36 -28.87
N ALA A 39 32.41 3.98 -30.05
CA ALA A 39 33.58 4.59 -30.69
C ALA A 39 33.88 6.00 -30.14
N ARG A 40 32.95 6.59 -29.39
CA ARG A 40 33.08 7.93 -28.81
C ARG A 40 33.60 7.83 -27.38
N GLU A 41 34.56 8.69 -27.05
CA GLU A 41 35.14 8.79 -25.69
C GLU A 41 34.50 9.89 -24.85
N THR A 42 33.82 10.84 -25.50
CA THR A 42 33.11 11.97 -24.87
C THR A 42 31.72 12.15 -25.47
N SER A 43 30.82 12.77 -24.70
CA SER A 43 29.49 13.15 -25.15
C SER A 43 29.22 14.62 -24.85
N ASP A 44 28.51 15.28 -25.77
CA ASP A 44 28.00 16.64 -25.56
C ASP A 44 26.61 16.64 -24.90
N GLU A 45 25.99 15.46 -24.77
CA GLU A 45 24.66 15.28 -24.18
C GLU A 45 24.76 15.19 -22.64
N PRO A 46 23.80 15.78 -21.90
CA PRO A 46 23.77 15.69 -20.45
C PRO A 46 23.68 14.23 -19.99
N LEU A 47 24.47 13.86 -18.98
CA LEU A 47 24.55 12.49 -18.45
C LEU A 47 24.89 11.43 -19.53
N ASN A 48 25.52 11.85 -20.63
CA ASN A 48 25.81 11.06 -21.84
C ASN A 48 24.57 10.51 -22.56
N CYS A 49 23.38 11.06 -22.32
CA CYS A 49 22.13 10.46 -22.76
C CYS A 49 21.21 11.45 -23.46
N ARG A 50 20.94 11.22 -24.74
CA ARG A 50 19.84 11.89 -25.46
C ARG A 50 18.55 11.09 -25.32
N ILE A 51 17.42 11.78 -25.14
CA ILE A 51 16.08 11.17 -25.17
C ILE A 51 15.29 11.72 -26.36
N THR A 52 14.60 10.83 -27.06
CA THR A 52 13.51 11.21 -27.98
C THR A 52 12.26 10.41 -27.66
N TYR A 53 11.08 10.92 -27.99
CA TYR A 53 9.80 10.34 -27.58
C TYR A 53 8.78 10.39 -28.70
N GLU A 54 8.01 9.31 -28.89
CA GLU A 54 6.81 9.28 -29.73
C GLU A 54 5.64 8.57 -29.03
N GLY A 55 4.41 9.03 -29.27
CA GLY A 55 3.18 8.37 -28.80
C GLY A 55 2.37 9.17 -27.77
N GLN A 56 1.78 8.48 -26.79
CA GLN A 56 0.87 9.08 -25.81
C GLN A 56 1.60 10.08 -24.91
N GLY A 57 1.14 11.33 -24.89
CA GLY A 57 1.80 12.42 -24.14
C GLY A 57 2.97 13.06 -24.89
N GLU A 58 3.18 12.75 -26.17
CA GLU A 58 4.19 13.43 -26.98
C GLU A 58 3.94 14.94 -27.04
N GLY A 59 5.00 15.73 -26.80
CA GLY A 59 4.93 17.19 -26.75
C GLY A 59 4.21 17.75 -25.52
N SER A 60 3.77 16.91 -24.58
CA SER A 60 3.17 17.39 -23.32
C SER A 60 4.24 17.86 -22.34
N ALA A 61 3.88 18.78 -21.45
CA ALA A 61 4.76 19.22 -20.37
C ALA A 61 5.00 18.12 -19.31
N ASP A 62 4.19 17.06 -19.31
CA ASP A 62 4.29 15.94 -18.36
C ASP A 62 5.43 14.97 -18.71
N ILE A 63 5.90 14.99 -19.97
CA ILE A 63 6.99 14.13 -20.46
C ILE A 63 8.23 14.98 -20.72
N SER A 64 9.15 15.00 -19.75
CA SER A 64 10.44 15.65 -19.94
C SER A 64 11.36 14.83 -20.86
N LEU A 65 12.09 15.50 -21.74
CA LEU A 65 13.18 14.90 -22.54
C LEU A 65 14.56 15.12 -21.90
N ASP A 66 14.63 15.80 -20.75
CA ASP A 66 15.85 15.92 -19.97
C ASP A 66 16.11 14.58 -19.24
N PRO A 67 17.26 13.92 -19.45
CA PRO A 67 17.59 12.65 -18.80
C PRO A 67 17.64 12.70 -17.28
N SER A 68 17.83 13.88 -16.69
CA SER A 68 17.79 14.07 -15.24
C SER A 68 16.37 14.18 -14.67
N ALA A 69 15.37 14.42 -15.53
CA ALA A 69 13.96 14.64 -15.15
C ALA A 69 13.02 13.53 -15.64
N ASN A 70 13.32 12.89 -16.77
CA ASN A 70 12.50 11.80 -17.31
C ASN A 70 12.49 10.57 -16.38
N LEU A 71 11.30 10.03 -16.09
CA LEU A 71 11.15 8.92 -15.14
C LEU A 71 11.99 7.70 -15.52
N ILE A 72 12.00 7.30 -16.80
CA ILE A 72 12.68 6.08 -17.26
C ILE A 72 14.19 6.20 -17.03
N THR A 73 14.78 7.32 -17.45
CA THR A 73 16.22 7.54 -17.28
C THR A 73 16.61 7.80 -15.84
N ARG A 74 15.77 8.44 -15.03
CA ARG A 74 15.99 8.57 -13.59
C ARG A 74 16.05 7.22 -12.89
N VAL A 75 15.15 6.30 -13.25
CA VAL A 75 15.15 4.94 -12.71
C VAL A 75 16.37 4.15 -13.19
N ALA A 76 16.75 4.27 -14.45
CA ALA A 76 17.98 3.66 -14.95
C ALA A 76 19.22 4.19 -14.22
N LEU A 77 19.32 5.51 -14.03
CA LEU A 77 20.40 6.14 -13.27
C LEU A 77 20.43 5.70 -11.81
N TYR A 78 19.26 5.49 -11.18
CA TYR A 78 19.19 4.93 -9.84
C TYR A 78 19.83 3.52 -9.79
N VAL A 79 19.48 2.64 -10.72
CA VAL A 79 20.10 1.31 -10.84
C VAL A 79 21.62 1.43 -11.06
N LEU A 80 22.05 2.25 -12.02
CA LEU A 80 23.47 2.46 -12.33
C LEU A 80 24.26 2.97 -11.12
N ARG A 81 23.72 3.98 -10.41
CA ARG A 81 24.39 4.62 -9.27
C ARG A 81 24.49 3.70 -8.06
N CYS A 82 23.51 2.84 -7.84
CA CYS A 82 23.61 1.75 -6.86
C CYS A 82 24.75 0.76 -7.17
N HIS A 83 25.26 0.75 -8.41
CA HIS A 83 26.37 -0.08 -8.87
C HIS A 83 27.62 0.74 -9.23
N GLY A 84 27.75 1.95 -8.68
CA GLY A 84 28.94 2.80 -8.86
C GLY A 84 29.07 3.47 -10.22
N GLN A 85 28.06 3.35 -11.10
CA GLN A 85 28.04 3.99 -12.41
C GLN A 85 27.21 5.28 -12.33
N ARG A 86 27.84 6.43 -12.51
CA ARG A 86 27.22 7.74 -12.22
C ARG A 86 26.38 8.32 -13.35
N MET A 87 26.69 7.94 -14.58
CA MET A 87 26.08 8.42 -15.82
C MET A 87 25.83 7.23 -16.76
N PHE A 88 25.08 7.46 -17.84
CA PHE A 88 24.97 6.48 -18.91
C PHE A 88 26.33 6.27 -19.60
N PRO A 89 26.51 5.13 -20.30
CA PRO A 89 27.59 4.99 -21.25
C PRO A 89 27.69 6.20 -22.19
N VAL A 90 28.92 6.57 -22.55
CA VAL A 90 29.16 7.69 -23.47
C VAL A 90 28.37 7.51 -24.77
N GLU A 91 27.70 8.59 -25.19
CA GLU A 91 26.89 8.63 -26.41
C GLU A 91 25.77 7.58 -26.44
N THR A 92 24.93 7.60 -25.40
CA THR A 92 23.70 6.83 -25.32
C THR A 92 22.52 7.63 -25.91
N HIS A 93 21.71 7.00 -26.75
CA HIS A 93 20.44 7.53 -27.22
C HIS A 93 19.31 6.55 -26.86
N VAL A 94 18.30 7.05 -26.15
CA VAL A 94 17.09 6.31 -25.80
C VAL A 94 15.91 6.92 -26.56
N HIS A 95 15.40 6.20 -27.55
CA HIS A 95 14.15 6.56 -28.22
C HIS A 95 12.98 5.80 -27.60
N ILE A 96 12.04 6.53 -26.98
CA ILE A 96 10.88 5.99 -26.27
C ILE A 96 9.68 5.99 -27.21
N LYS A 97 9.09 4.82 -27.43
CA LYS A 97 7.81 4.67 -28.12
C LYS A 97 6.76 4.18 -27.13
N ASN A 98 5.81 5.04 -26.78
CA ASN A 98 4.82 4.72 -25.74
C ASN A 98 3.38 4.85 -26.26
N PRO A 99 2.73 3.75 -26.68
CA PRO A 99 1.33 3.75 -27.05
C PRO A 99 0.37 3.66 -25.84
N ILE A 100 0.88 3.49 -24.61
CA ILE A 100 0.06 3.25 -23.41
C ILE A 100 -0.58 4.56 -22.95
N PRO A 101 -1.92 4.64 -22.82
CA PRO A 101 -2.59 5.86 -22.36
C PRO A 101 -2.18 6.25 -20.94
N LEU A 102 -1.69 7.49 -20.81
CA LEU A 102 -1.23 8.05 -19.54
C LEU A 102 -2.40 8.32 -18.59
N GLY A 103 -2.25 7.95 -17.32
CA GLY A 103 -3.26 8.27 -16.31
C GLY A 103 -4.63 7.61 -16.53
N ARG A 104 -4.70 6.52 -17.31
CA ARG A 104 -5.95 5.77 -17.56
C ARG A 104 -6.02 4.42 -16.83
N GLY A 105 -5.13 4.21 -15.85
CA GLY A 105 -5.05 2.98 -15.05
C GLY A 105 -4.53 1.74 -15.79
N LEU A 106 -4.00 1.90 -17.01
CA LEU A 106 -3.33 0.84 -17.77
C LEU A 106 -1.84 0.68 -17.41
N GLY A 107 -1.48 0.93 -16.14
CA GLY A 107 -0.12 0.66 -15.66
C GLY A 107 1.01 1.36 -16.42
N SER A 108 0.77 2.51 -17.06
CA SER A 108 1.80 3.22 -17.85
C SER A 108 3.01 3.60 -17.00
N SER A 109 2.80 4.02 -15.75
CA SER A 109 3.90 4.32 -14.83
C SER A 109 4.69 3.06 -14.44
N GLY A 110 4.01 1.99 -14.05
CA GLY A 110 4.68 0.71 -13.75
C GLY A 110 5.46 0.17 -14.92
N SER A 111 4.95 0.32 -16.15
CA SER A 111 5.67 -0.02 -17.37
C SER A 111 6.93 0.82 -17.54
N ALA A 112 6.85 2.14 -17.31
CA ALA A 112 8.00 3.05 -17.38
C ALA A 112 9.06 2.75 -16.30
N VAL A 113 8.64 2.41 -15.08
CA VAL A 113 9.54 1.98 -14.00
C VAL A 113 10.25 0.68 -14.38
N VAL A 114 9.52 -0.34 -14.83
CA VAL A 114 10.09 -1.60 -15.31
C VAL A 114 11.07 -1.35 -16.47
N ALA A 115 10.70 -0.48 -17.41
CA ALA A 115 11.55 -0.14 -18.54
C ALA A 115 12.84 0.57 -18.10
N GLY A 116 12.75 1.44 -17.09
CA GLY A 116 13.91 2.11 -16.50
C GLY A 116 14.86 1.16 -15.77
N VAL A 117 14.35 0.22 -14.97
CA VAL A 117 15.24 -0.74 -14.27
C VAL A 117 15.91 -1.70 -15.27
N MET A 118 15.18 -2.13 -16.29
CA MET A 118 15.73 -2.92 -17.41
C MET A 118 16.79 -2.12 -18.15
N LEU A 119 16.52 -0.85 -18.46
CA LEU A 119 17.47 0.03 -19.14
C LEU A 119 18.76 0.16 -18.33
N GLY A 120 18.67 0.42 -17.03
CA GLY A 120 19.83 0.51 -16.14
C GLY A 120 20.65 -0.78 -16.07
N ARG A 121 19.97 -1.94 -16.04
CA ARG A 121 20.63 -3.25 -16.10
C ARG A 121 21.40 -3.44 -17.41
N GLU A 122 20.74 -3.23 -18.55
CA GLU A 122 21.32 -3.50 -19.87
C GLU A 122 22.47 -2.54 -20.20
N VAL A 123 22.27 -1.23 -20.03
CA VAL A 123 23.34 -0.24 -20.36
C VAL A 123 24.53 -0.34 -19.40
N GLY A 124 24.27 -0.75 -18.16
CA GLY A 124 25.28 -0.93 -17.13
C GLY A 124 25.99 -2.28 -17.17
N HIS A 125 25.58 -3.19 -18.06
CA HIS A 125 26.06 -4.58 -18.13
C HIS A 125 26.00 -5.30 -16.76
N LEU A 126 24.88 -5.12 -16.06
CA LEU A 126 24.70 -5.64 -14.70
C LEU A 126 24.05 -7.04 -14.71
N ASP A 127 24.60 -7.94 -13.90
CA ASP A 127 24.04 -9.27 -13.71
C ASP A 127 22.97 -9.26 -12.60
N LEU A 128 21.78 -8.75 -12.96
CA LEU A 128 20.61 -8.68 -12.08
C LEU A 128 19.52 -9.61 -12.60
N ASP A 129 19.01 -10.49 -11.75
CA ASP A 129 17.83 -11.30 -12.07
C ASP A 129 16.52 -10.50 -11.95
N LEU A 130 15.41 -11.09 -12.40
CA LEU A 130 14.12 -10.41 -12.38
C LEU A 130 13.64 -10.08 -10.96
N ASP A 131 13.93 -10.93 -9.99
CA ASP A 131 13.52 -10.68 -8.60
C ASP A 131 14.30 -9.51 -8.01
N ARG A 132 15.58 -9.36 -8.36
CA ARG A 132 16.35 -8.20 -7.96
C ARG A 132 15.86 -6.93 -8.64
N LEU A 133 15.53 -6.99 -9.94
CA LEU A 133 14.90 -5.86 -10.63
C LEU A 133 13.55 -5.49 -10.01
N PHE A 134 12.80 -6.47 -9.52
CA PHE A 134 11.54 -6.24 -8.83
C PHE A 134 11.75 -5.46 -7.53
N ASP A 135 12.79 -5.76 -6.75
CA ASP A 135 13.14 -4.96 -5.56
C ASP A 135 13.42 -3.49 -5.93
N PHE A 136 14.13 -3.24 -7.04
CA PHE A 136 14.36 -1.89 -7.54
C PHE A 136 13.06 -1.19 -7.94
N CYS A 137 12.15 -1.87 -8.62
CA CYS A 137 10.82 -1.35 -8.95
C CYS A 137 10.05 -0.93 -7.68
N LEU A 138 10.09 -1.74 -6.63
CA LEU A 138 9.30 -1.52 -5.41
C LEU A 138 9.79 -0.35 -4.55
N MET A 139 11.05 0.06 -4.71
CA MET A 139 11.56 1.30 -4.13
C MET A 139 10.92 2.56 -4.75
N ILE A 140 10.37 2.43 -5.97
CA ILE A 140 9.80 3.53 -6.74
C ILE A 140 8.28 3.47 -6.71
N GLU A 141 7.72 2.29 -7.04
CA GLU A 141 6.29 2.02 -7.03
C GLU A 141 5.97 1.02 -5.93
N ARG A 142 5.41 1.53 -4.83
CA ARG A 142 5.11 0.73 -3.63
C ARG A 142 3.98 -0.30 -3.81
N HIS A 143 3.28 -0.29 -4.94
CA HIS A 143 2.22 -1.26 -5.26
C HIS A 143 2.80 -2.33 -6.17
N PRO A 144 2.87 -3.60 -5.73
CA PRO A 144 3.58 -4.63 -6.46
C PRO A 144 2.83 -5.18 -7.68
N ASP A 145 1.53 -4.92 -7.78
CA ASP A 145 0.62 -5.49 -8.77
C ASP A 145 0.93 -5.08 -10.22
N ASN A 146 1.01 -3.78 -10.51
CA ASN A 146 1.27 -3.26 -11.86
C ASN A 146 2.70 -3.53 -12.30
N VAL A 147 3.69 -3.24 -11.43
CA VAL A 147 5.10 -3.49 -11.75
C VAL A 147 5.38 -4.98 -11.88
N GLY A 148 4.78 -5.83 -11.04
CA GLY A 148 4.93 -7.29 -11.14
C GLY A 148 4.33 -7.81 -12.45
N ALA A 149 3.13 -7.36 -12.82
CA ALA A 149 2.53 -7.73 -14.10
C ALA A 149 3.38 -7.28 -15.30
N SER A 150 3.88 -6.03 -15.29
CA SER A 150 4.73 -5.51 -16.35
C SER A 150 6.10 -6.20 -16.43
N LEU A 151 6.66 -6.63 -15.30
CA LEU A 151 7.97 -7.27 -15.23
C LEU A 151 7.94 -8.76 -15.62
N TYR A 152 7.00 -9.52 -15.06
CA TYR A 152 6.94 -10.98 -15.23
C TYR A 152 5.99 -11.44 -16.34
N GLY A 153 5.09 -10.56 -16.78
CA GLY A 153 4.10 -10.82 -17.81
C GLY A 153 3.02 -11.83 -17.40
N GLY A 154 1.90 -11.82 -18.13
CA GLY A 154 0.76 -12.71 -17.89
C GLY A 154 -0.06 -12.29 -16.66
N PHE A 155 -0.70 -13.27 -16.02
CA PHE A 155 -1.55 -13.08 -14.85
C PHE A 155 -0.76 -13.45 -13.59
N VAL A 156 -0.61 -12.49 -12.66
CA VAL A 156 0.30 -12.65 -11.52
C VAL A 156 -0.38 -12.28 -10.20
N GLY A 157 -0.05 -13.04 -9.16
CA GLY A 157 -0.24 -12.64 -7.77
C GLY A 157 1.07 -12.12 -7.23
N THR A 158 1.02 -11.07 -6.43
CA THR A 158 2.18 -10.42 -5.83
C THR A 158 1.94 -10.19 -4.34
N TYR A 159 3.02 -10.27 -3.56
CA TYR A 159 2.96 -10.01 -2.13
C TYR A 159 4.30 -9.50 -1.63
N LEU A 160 4.26 -8.78 -0.51
CA LEU A 160 5.44 -8.26 0.18
C LEU A 160 5.75 -9.16 1.38
N ARG A 161 7.03 -9.46 1.62
CA ARG A 161 7.41 -10.18 2.84
C ARG A 161 7.37 -9.24 4.05
N PRO A 162 7.05 -9.76 5.26
CA PRO A 162 7.43 -9.09 6.48
C PRO A 162 8.95 -8.93 6.50
N LEU A 163 9.42 -7.71 6.60
CA LEU A 163 10.83 -7.38 6.63
C LEU A 163 11.31 -7.19 8.06
N ALA A 164 12.62 -7.36 8.27
CA ALA A 164 13.25 -6.91 9.50
C ALA A 164 13.05 -5.38 9.66
N PRO A 165 12.96 -4.85 10.88
CA PRO A 165 12.74 -3.42 11.11
C PRO A 165 13.69 -2.51 10.31
N GLU A 166 14.95 -2.94 10.16
CA GLU A 166 15.98 -2.20 9.41
C GLU A 166 15.68 -2.14 7.90
N ASP A 167 15.10 -3.19 7.32
CA ASP A 167 14.72 -3.23 5.91
C ASP A 167 13.38 -2.54 5.64
N THR A 168 12.47 -2.53 6.62
CA THR A 168 11.24 -1.73 6.56
C THR A 168 11.56 -0.24 6.45
N GLN A 169 12.52 0.25 7.25
CA GLN A 169 12.98 1.65 7.17
C GLN A 169 13.50 2.02 5.79
N ARG A 170 14.14 1.09 5.08
CA ARG A 170 14.66 1.33 3.71
C ARG A 170 13.57 1.48 2.67
N ILE A 171 12.46 0.75 2.77
CA ILE A 171 11.32 0.90 1.85
C ILE A 171 10.54 2.18 2.14
N GLU A 172 10.49 2.58 3.41
CA GLU A 172 9.80 3.79 3.83
C GLU A 172 10.51 5.07 3.41
N ILE A 173 11.78 4.98 2.97
CA ILE A 173 12.57 6.10 2.44
C ILE A 173 11.72 6.91 1.44
N PRO A 174 11.67 8.25 1.61
CA PRO A 174 10.96 9.12 0.69
C PRO A 174 11.41 8.92 -0.76
N LEU A 175 10.47 8.95 -1.71
CA LEU A 175 10.80 8.82 -3.13
C LEU A 175 11.79 9.90 -3.60
N ALA A 176 11.81 11.06 -2.96
CA ALA A 176 12.78 12.13 -3.25
C ALA A 176 14.22 11.78 -2.84
N GLU A 177 14.44 10.79 -1.98
CA GLU A 177 15.77 10.28 -1.63
C GLU A 177 16.17 9.11 -2.56
N VAL A 178 15.21 8.28 -2.97
CA VAL A 178 15.43 7.20 -3.95
C VAL A 178 15.68 7.77 -5.35
N LEU A 179 14.82 8.71 -5.75
CA LEU A 179 14.88 9.45 -7.01
C LEU A 179 14.96 10.95 -6.67
N PRO A 180 16.16 11.50 -6.40
CA PRO A 180 16.32 12.92 -6.16
C PRO A 180 15.75 13.78 -7.28
N ALA A 181 15.27 14.97 -6.90
CA ALA A 181 14.82 15.97 -7.85
C ALA A 181 15.96 16.32 -8.82
N PRO A 182 15.66 16.75 -10.05
CA PRO A 182 16.68 17.07 -11.03
C PRO A 182 17.60 18.17 -10.50
N ALA A 183 18.83 17.82 -10.11
CA ALA A 183 19.85 18.77 -9.69
C ALA A 183 20.52 19.44 -10.91
N GLY A 184 19.77 19.71 -11.98
CA GLY A 184 20.30 20.19 -13.26
C GLY A 184 21.39 19.28 -13.86
N GLY A 185 21.31 17.97 -13.62
CA GLY A 185 22.32 17.00 -14.07
C GLY A 185 23.60 16.94 -13.20
N VAL A 186 23.68 17.69 -12.10
CA VAL A 186 24.84 17.63 -11.20
C VAL A 186 24.84 16.32 -10.42
N ASP A 187 25.92 15.55 -10.56
CA ASP A 187 26.20 14.41 -9.68
C ASP A 187 26.59 14.93 -8.30
N THR A 188 25.73 14.71 -7.30
CA THR A 188 25.99 15.13 -5.92
C THR A 188 27.06 14.28 -5.25
N GLY A 189 27.51 13.19 -5.87
CA GLY A 189 28.43 12.21 -5.29
C GLY A 189 27.75 11.27 -4.27
N GLU A 190 26.52 11.56 -3.88
CA GLU A 190 25.74 10.73 -2.96
C GLU A 190 25.36 9.41 -3.66
N THR A 191 25.45 8.30 -2.92
CA THR A 191 25.03 7.00 -3.43
C THR A 191 23.59 6.78 -3.00
N PRO A 192 22.64 6.55 -3.93
CA PRO A 192 21.27 6.31 -3.56
C PRO A 192 21.14 5.01 -2.75
N PRO A 193 20.12 4.90 -1.88
CA PRO A 193 19.94 3.72 -1.05
C PRO A 193 19.59 2.51 -1.92
N ALA A 194 20.37 1.43 -1.81
CA ALA A 194 20.05 0.19 -2.49
C ALA A 194 18.81 -0.49 -1.86
N PRO A 195 17.98 -1.17 -2.67
CA PRO A 195 16.83 -1.88 -2.12
C PRO A 195 17.26 -3.02 -1.19
N PRO A 196 16.52 -3.32 -0.10
CA PRO A 196 16.58 -4.63 0.55
C PRO A 196 16.41 -5.78 -0.46
N HIS A 197 16.89 -6.98 -0.13
CA HIS A 197 16.78 -8.13 -1.02
C HIS A 197 15.48 -8.92 -0.79
N GLY A 198 14.75 -9.17 -1.88
CA GLY A 198 13.52 -9.96 -1.91
C GLY A 198 12.38 -9.33 -1.11
N ILE A 199 12.15 -8.05 -1.36
CA ILE A 199 11.04 -7.25 -0.86
C ILE A 199 9.72 -7.85 -1.34
N GLY A 200 9.61 -7.95 -2.67
CA GLY A 200 8.43 -8.44 -3.35
C GLY A 200 8.60 -9.85 -3.88
N HIS A 201 7.50 -10.57 -3.90
CA HIS A 201 7.40 -11.92 -4.43
C HIS A 201 6.26 -11.97 -5.43
N HIS A 202 6.39 -12.88 -6.39
CA HIS A 202 5.37 -13.10 -7.39
C HIS A 202 5.07 -14.59 -7.54
N ILE A 203 3.85 -14.87 -7.99
CA ILE A 203 3.44 -16.18 -8.51
C ILE A 203 2.71 -15.91 -9.82
N LYS A 204 3.13 -16.60 -10.88
CA LYS A 204 2.41 -16.58 -12.15
C LYS A 204 1.26 -17.58 -12.09
N PHE A 205 0.04 -17.07 -12.22
CA PHE A 205 -1.16 -17.89 -12.28
C PHE A 205 -1.38 -18.44 -13.70
N PRO A 206 -2.06 -19.59 -13.83
CA PRO A 206 -2.53 -20.08 -15.13
C PRO A 206 -3.51 -19.09 -15.77
N TRP A 207 -3.55 -19.08 -17.10
CA TRP A 207 -4.48 -18.27 -17.90
C TRP A 207 -5.02 -19.09 -19.07
N ALA A 208 -6.34 -19.24 -19.15
CA ALA A 208 -7.00 -19.92 -20.25
C ALA A 208 -6.88 -19.08 -21.54
N LYS A 209 -6.36 -19.69 -22.61
CA LYS A 209 -5.96 -18.98 -23.86
C LYS A 209 -7.16 -18.40 -24.61
N GLU A 210 -8.34 -18.95 -24.37
CA GLU A 210 -9.64 -18.55 -24.88
C GLU A 210 -10.08 -17.20 -24.31
N ILE A 211 -9.63 -16.85 -23.09
CA ILE A 211 -9.97 -15.60 -22.43
C ILE A 211 -9.18 -14.46 -23.08
N LYS A 212 -9.90 -13.40 -23.48
CA LYS A 212 -9.35 -12.16 -24.04
C LYS A 212 -9.74 -10.98 -23.15
N ALA A 213 -8.78 -10.10 -22.89
CA ALA A 213 -9.02 -8.84 -22.19
C ALA A 213 -9.32 -7.72 -23.19
N ILE A 214 -10.38 -6.95 -22.95
CA ILE A 214 -10.74 -5.77 -23.74
C ILE A 214 -10.66 -4.56 -22.80
N ALA A 215 -9.82 -3.58 -23.14
CA ALA A 215 -9.73 -2.33 -22.40
C ALA A 215 -10.62 -1.26 -23.06
N ILE A 216 -11.61 -0.77 -22.34
CA ILE A 216 -12.44 0.36 -22.76
C ILE A 216 -11.94 1.60 -22.05
N ILE A 217 -11.41 2.56 -22.80
CA ILE A 217 -10.69 3.71 -22.25
C ILE A 217 -11.54 4.97 -22.51
N PRO A 218 -12.12 5.58 -21.47
CA PRO A 218 -12.90 6.80 -21.66
C PRO A 218 -12.01 7.99 -22.01
N ASN A 219 -12.57 9.00 -22.66
CA ASN A 219 -11.86 10.24 -23.05
C ASN A 219 -11.65 11.24 -21.90
N PHE A 220 -11.86 10.82 -20.65
CA PHE A 220 -11.58 11.62 -19.46
C PHE A 220 -10.63 10.88 -18.52
N GLN A 221 -10.06 11.60 -17.57
CA GLN A 221 -9.17 11.07 -16.56
C GLN A 221 -9.79 11.22 -15.17
N VAL A 222 -9.71 10.17 -14.36
CA VAL A 222 -10.01 10.23 -12.94
C VAL A 222 -8.70 10.60 -12.20
N PRO A 223 -8.66 11.70 -11.45
CA PRO A 223 -7.50 12.04 -10.63
C PRO A 223 -7.17 10.92 -9.62
N THR A 224 -5.91 10.49 -9.55
CA THR A 224 -5.49 9.37 -8.68
C THR A 224 -5.83 9.58 -7.20
N HIS A 225 -5.74 10.82 -6.71
CA HIS A 225 -6.05 11.10 -5.30
C HIS A 225 -7.52 10.78 -4.96
N LEU A 226 -8.46 11.14 -5.85
CA LEU A 226 -9.89 10.83 -5.67
C LEU A 226 -10.15 9.32 -5.66
N ALA A 227 -9.42 8.57 -6.49
CA ALA A 227 -9.54 7.11 -6.58
C ALA A 227 -9.17 6.36 -5.29
N ARG A 228 -8.35 6.97 -4.42
CA ARG A 228 -7.97 6.43 -3.11
C ARG A 228 -8.83 7.01 -1.99
N GLU A 229 -9.11 8.32 -2.01
CA GLU A 229 -9.93 8.98 -1.00
C GLU A 229 -11.36 8.44 -0.94
N VAL A 230 -11.86 7.88 -2.04
CA VAL A 230 -13.19 7.27 -2.09
C VAL A 230 -13.28 5.94 -1.32
N LEU A 231 -12.14 5.31 -1.00
CA LEU A 231 -12.11 4.03 -0.29
C LEU A 231 -12.32 4.24 1.21
N PRO A 232 -13.20 3.46 1.87
CA PRO A 232 -13.42 3.61 3.30
C PRO A 232 -12.20 3.10 4.10
N PRO A 233 -11.94 3.67 5.29
CA PRO A 233 -10.87 3.19 6.17
C PRO A 233 -11.17 1.83 6.81
N HIS A 234 -12.44 1.41 6.80
CA HIS A 234 -12.92 0.19 7.45
C HIS A 234 -13.93 -0.52 6.57
N TYR A 235 -13.89 -1.85 6.60
CA TYR A 235 -14.80 -2.73 5.87
C TYR A 235 -15.56 -3.63 6.84
N THR A 236 -16.76 -4.05 6.44
CA THR A 236 -17.52 -5.01 7.24
C THR A 236 -16.90 -6.41 7.11
N ARG A 237 -16.99 -7.22 8.18
CA ARG A 237 -16.53 -8.62 8.13
C ARG A 237 -17.20 -9.42 6.99
N PRO A 238 -18.52 -9.28 6.72
CA PRO A 238 -19.15 -9.91 5.57
C PRO A 238 -18.51 -9.53 4.23
N ASP A 239 -18.15 -8.27 4.00
CA ASP A 239 -17.57 -7.82 2.74
C ASP A 239 -16.13 -8.30 2.55
N VAL A 240 -15.34 -8.30 3.63
CA VAL A 240 -13.99 -8.88 3.62
C VAL A 240 -14.06 -10.39 3.33
N THR A 241 -14.96 -11.11 4.02
CA THR A 241 -15.16 -12.56 3.81
C THR A 241 -15.61 -12.83 2.38
N PHE A 242 -16.53 -12.01 1.86
CA PHE A 242 -16.98 -12.09 0.47
C PHE A 242 -15.80 -11.99 -0.48
N ASN A 243 -14.93 -10.98 -0.30
CA ASN A 243 -13.81 -10.73 -1.19
C ASN A 243 -12.74 -11.83 -1.10
N MET A 244 -12.47 -12.34 0.10
CA MET A 244 -11.56 -13.47 0.32
C MET A 244 -12.01 -14.76 -0.39
N GLN A 245 -13.31 -15.01 -0.48
CA GLN A 245 -13.84 -16.14 -1.26
C GLN A 245 -13.55 -15.98 -2.76
N ARG A 246 -13.72 -14.76 -3.30
CA ARG A 246 -13.56 -14.50 -4.74
C ARG A 246 -12.10 -14.53 -5.13
N ILE A 247 -11.22 -13.89 -4.37
CA ILE A 247 -9.78 -13.90 -4.65
C ILE A 247 -9.18 -15.32 -4.58
N ALA A 248 -9.71 -16.21 -3.73
CA ALA A 248 -9.28 -17.61 -3.68
C ALA A 248 -9.71 -18.40 -4.93
N LEU A 249 -10.86 -18.07 -5.52
CA LEU A 249 -11.39 -18.73 -6.72
C LEU A 249 -10.83 -18.17 -8.01
N LEU A 250 -10.50 -16.87 -8.05
CA LEU A 250 -10.15 -16.14 -9.26
C LEU A 250 -8.99 -16.77 -10.05
N PRO A 251 -7.85 -17.17 -9.45
CA PRO A 251 -6.76 -17.83 -10.18
C PRO A 251 -7.17 -19.13 -10.85
N VAL A 252 -8.03 -19.91 -10.20
CA VAL A 252 -8.53 -21.17 -10.75
C VAL A 252 -9.52 -20.87 -11.88
N ALA A 253 -10.47 -19.97 -11.65
CA ALA A 253 -11.50 -19.60 -12.63
C ALA A 253 -10.91 -19.08 -13.95
N LEU A 254 -9.90 -18.20 -13.88
CA LEU A 254 -9.23 -17.66 -15.06
C LEU A 254 -8.19 -18.62 -15.67
N GLY A 255 -7.78 -19.65 -14.93
CA GLY A 255 -6.80 -20.64 -15.36
C GLY A 255 -7.39 -21.88 -16.02
N THR A 256 -8.66 -22.20 -15.75
CA THR A 256 -9.31 -23.42 -16.24
C THR A 256 -9.77 -23.28 -17.69
N SER A 257 -9.48 -24.31 -18.50
CA SER A 257 -9.98 -24.47 -19.88
C SER A 257 -10.82 -25.75 -19.98
N PRO A 258 -12.02 -25.70 -20.61
CA PRO A 258 -12.66 -24.51 -21.17
C PRO A 258 -13.08 -23.52 -20.06
N PRO A 259 -13.13 -22.21 -20.34
CA PRO A 259 -13.57 -21.21 -19.35
C PRO A 259 -15.03 -21.46 -18.93
N ASP A 260 -15.30 -21.34 -17.63
CA ASP A 260 -16.66 -21.31 -17.08
C ASP A 260 -17.09 -19.85 -16.87
N PRO A 261 -17.98 -19.30 -17.71
CA PRO A 261 -18.35 -17.89 -17.66
C PRO A 261 -19.02 -17.49 -16.35
N GLU A 262 -19.84 -18.37 -15.76
CA GLU A 262 -20.56 -18.07 -14.52
C GLU A 262 -19.59 -18.06 -13.34
N LEU A 263 -18.67 -19.03 -13.27
CA LEU A 263 -17.63 -19.06 -12.25
C LEU A 263 -16.70 -17.84 -12.36
N ILE A 264 -16.27 -17.48 -13.57
CA ILE A 264 -15.40 -16.30 -13.77
C ILE A 264 -16.14 -15.03 -13.36
N HIS A 265 -17.39 -14.86 -13.78
CA HIS A 265 -18.20 -13.69 -13.43
C HIS A 265 -18.35 -13.55 -11.91
N LEU A 266 -18.66 -14.64 -11.21
CA LEU A 266 -18.75 -14.66 -9.75
C LEU A 266 -17.41 -14.38 -9.07
N ALA A 267 -16.31 -14.93 -9.58
CA ALA A 267 -14.96 -14.73 -9.04
C ALA A 267 -14.41 -13.32 -9.28
N MET A 268 -14.90 -12.59 -10.29
CA MET A 268 -14.50 -11.21 -10.57
C MET A 268 -15.24 -10.16 -9.75
N GLN A 269 -16.26 -10.54 -8.97
CA GLN A 269 -16.99 -9.63 -8.09
C GLN A 269 -16.09 -9.11 -6.96
N ASP A 270 -16.24 -7.83 -6.64
CA ASP A 270 -15.46 -7.13 -5.62
C ASP A 270 -16.37 -6.33 -4.69
N LYS A 271 -15.94 -6.24 -3.43
CA LYS A 271 -16.57 -5.38 -2.43
C LYS A 271 -15.61 -4.42 -1.72
N ILE A 272 -14.33 -4.45 -2.09
CA ILE A 272 -13.31 -3.67 -1.39
C ILE A 272 -13.06 -2.32 -2.08
N HIS A 273 -13.08 -2.26 -3.41
CA HIS A 273 -12.70 -1.02 -4.09
C HIS A 273 -13.66 -0.62 -5.21
N GLN A 274 -14.14 -1.54 -6.03
CA GLN A 274 -15.01 -1.25 -7.17
C GLN A 274 -16.30 -0.53 -6.79
N PRO A 275 -17.08 -0.94 -5.76
CA PRO A 275 -18.33 -0.26 -5.43
C PRO A 275 -18.16 1.23 -5.11
N TYR A 276 -17.01 1.59 -4.55
CA TYR A 276 -16.65 2.96 -4.20
C TYR A 276 -16.12 3.71 -5.42
N ARG A 277 -15.21 3.08 -6.16
CA ARG A 277 -14.51 3.65 -7.31
C ARG A 277 -15.39 3.87 -8.53
N GLN A 278 -16.37 3.01 -8.78
CA GLN A 278 -17.28 3.14 -9.91
C GLN A 278 -18.10 4.44 -9.87
N THR A 279 -18.31 5.02 -8.68
CA THR A 279 -18.99 6.32 -8.53
C THR A 279 -18.25 7.48 -9.19
N LEU A 280 -16.95 7.31 -9.45
CA LEU A 280 -16.10 8.31 -10.12
C LEU A 280 -16.21 8.28 -11.64
N ILE A 281 -16.84 7.24 -12.21
CA ILE A 281 -16.93 7.00 -13.65
C ILE A 281 -18.41 7.04 -14.04
N PRO A 282 -18.89 8.15 -14.63
CA PRO A 282 -20.29 8.28 -15.04
C PRO A 282 -20.74 7.13 -15.94
N GLY A 283 -21.86 6.49 -15.58
CA GLY A 283 -22.46 5.39 -16.34
C GLY A 283 -21.78 4.03 -16.18
N LEU A 284 -20.67 3.92 -15.43
CA LEU A 284 -19.97 2.64 -15.30
C LEU A 284 -20.78 1.60 -14.53
N SER A 285 -21.41 2.00 -13.42
CA SER A 285 -22.24 1.08 -12.63
C SER A 285 -23.35 0.45 -13.49
N GLU A 286 -24.04 1.27 -14.29
CA GLU A 286 -25.10 0.80 -15.19
C GLU A 286 -24.57 -0.21 -16.22
N VAL A 287 -23.39 0.06 -16.79
CA VAL A 287 -22.75 -0.83 -17.77
C VAL A 287 -22.33 -2.16 -17.13
N VAL A 288 -21.67 -2.11 -15.97
CA VAL A 288 -21.19 -3.32 -15.29
C VAL A 288 -22.34 -4.17 -14.76
N GLU A 289 -23.38 -3.54 -14.20
CA GLU A 289 -24.55 -4.24 -13.64
C GLU A 289 -25.51 -4.76 -14.71
N SER A 290 -25.54 -4.15 -15.90
CA SER A 290 -26.38 -4.60 -17.01
C SER A 290 -25.80 -5.77 -17.81
N MET A 291 -24.55 -6.16 -17.56
CA MET A 291 -23.87 -7.24 -18.30
C MET A 291 -23.61 -8.46 -17.42
N SER A 292 -24.05 -9.63 -17.89
CA SER A 292 -23.81 -10.94 -17.28
C SER A 292 -23.58 -11.98 -18.37
N PRO A 293 -22.97 -13.14 -18.05
CA PRO A 293 -22.84 -14.21 -19.02
C PRO A 293 -24.20 -14.72 -19.53
N SER A 294 -25.24 -14.61 -18.69
CA SER A 294 -26.61 -14.99 -19.05
C SER A 294 -27.31 -14.06 -20.05
N ASN A 295 -26.92 -12.79 -20.14
CA ASN A 295 -27.53 -11.82 -21.05
C ASN A 295 -26.61 -11.37 -22.21
N GLN A 296 -25.30 -11.57 -22.09
CA GLN A 296 -24.31 -11.20 -23.09
C GLN A 296 -23.38 -12.39 -23.37
N PRO A 297 -23.62 -13.15 -24.45
CA PRO A 297 -22.75 -14.28 -24.82
C PRO A 297 -21.28 -13.87 -24.98
N GLY A 298 -20.38 -14.64 -24.37
CA GLY A 298 -18.94 -14.39 -24.38
C GLY A 298 -18.44 -13.36 -23.36
N PHE A 299 -19.35 -12.71 -22.62
CA PHE A 299 -18.96 -11.88 -21.48
C PHE A 299 -18.58 -12.76 -20.28
N LEU A 300 -17.41 -12.47 -19.69
CA LEU A 300 -16.89 -13.20 -18.52
C LEU A 300 -16.89 -12.34 -17.26
N GLY A 301 -16.70 -11.02 -17.41
CA GLY A 301 -16.68 -10.07 -16.31
C GLY A 301 -16.12 -8.72 -16.74
N ALA A 302 -16.38 -7.70 -15.92
CA ALA A 302 -15.89 -6.35 -16.14
C ALA A 302 -15.25 -5.83 -14.84
N ILE A 303 -14.21 -5.00 -15.00
CA ILE A 303 -13.54 -4.35 -13.88
C ILE A 303 -13.35 -2.87 -14.19
N ALA A 304 -13.58 -2.02 -13.20
CA ALA A 304 -13.25 -0.60 -13.29
C ALA A 304 -11.72 -0.42 -13.26
N ILE A 305 -11.13 0.05 -14.36
CA ILE A 305 -9.72 0.41 -14.40
C ILE A 305 -9.59 1.87 -13.94
N ILE A 306 -9.07 2.07 -12.71
CA ILE A 306 -8.87 3.42 -12.15
C ILE A 306 -7.37 3.63 -11.86
N PRO A 307 -6.80 4.81 -12.19
CA PRO A 307 -5.40 5.10 -11.93
C PRO A 307 -5.05 4.98 -10.45
N ASN A 308 -3.99 4.22 -10.14
CA ASN A 308 -3.48 4.06 -8.77
C ASN A 308 -2.11 4.73 -8.55
N PHE A 309 -1.52 5.40 -9.55
CA PHE A 309 -0.16 5.95 -9.45
C PHE A 309 -0.11 7.41 -8.96
N GLN A 310 0.80 7.68 -8.01
CA GLN A 310 1.10 8.99 -7.45
C GLN A 310 2.55 9.36 -7.81
N VAL A 311 2.75 10.43 -8.59
CA VAL A 311 3.96 11.23 -8.39
C VAL A 311 3.67 12.13 -7.20
N PRO A 312 4.56 12.24 -6.19
CA PRO A 312 4.33 13.13 -5.06
C PRO A 312 4.04 14.55 -5.55
N THR A 313 2.90 15.10 -5.14
CA THR A 313 2.35 16.40 -5.56
C THR A 313 3.24 17.61 -5.23
N HIS A 314 4.32 17.42 -4.48
CA HIS A 314 5.31 18.47 -4.22
C HIS A 314 6.24 18.76 -5.40
N LEU A 315 6.44 17.81 -6.34
CA LEU A 315 7.25 18.03 -7.55
C LEU A 315 6.48 18.76 -8.67
N ALA A 316 5.15 18.74 -8.67
CA ALA A 316 4.32 19.42 -9.68
C ALA A 316 4.04 20.90 -9.37
N ARG A 317 4.42 21.39 -8.17
CA ARG A 317 4.08 22.76 -7.73
C ARG A 317 5.04 23.86 -8.18
N GLU A 318 6.17 23.53 -8.81
CA GLU A 318 7.16 24.54 -9.21
C GLU A 318 7.13 24.94 -10.70
N VAL A 319 6.22 24.42 -11.53
CA VAL A 319 6.26 24.65 -13.00
C VAL A 319 4.94 25.16 -13.62
N LEU A 320 3.91 25.49 -12.84
CA LEU A 320 2.66 26.06 -13.40
C LEU A 320 2.50 27.56 -13.09
N PRO A 321 2.32 28.43 -14.10
CA PRO A 321 2.05 29.85 -13.88
C PRO A 321 0.69 30.08 -13.20
N PRO A 322 0.48 31.22 -12.50
CA PRO A 322 -0.61 31.42 -11.53
C PRO A 322 -2.01 31.63 -12.13
N HIS A 323 -2.27 31.19 -13.36
CA HIS A 323 -3.54 31.40 -14.05
C HIS A 323 -4.32 30.10 -14.25
N TYR A 324 -4.80 29.52 -13.14
CA TYR A 324 -6.03 28.73 -13.17
C TYR A 324 -6.80 28.98 -11.87
N THR A 325 -7.66 29.99 -11.94
CA THR A 325 -8.62 30.35 -10.90
C THR A 325 -9.60 29.21 -10.68
N ARG A 326 -9.59 28.62 -9.49
CA ARG A 326 -10.69 27.80 -8.96
C ARG A 326 -11.97 28.63 -8.90
N PRO A 327 -13.16 28.05 -9.15
CA PRO A 327 -14.41 28.65 -8.71
C PRO A 327 -14.49 28.55 -7.17
N ASP A 328 -14.50 29.70 -6.52
CA ASP A 328 -15.11 30.03 -5.23
C ASP A 328 -15.23 28.91 -4.18
N VAL A 329 -14.10 28.53 -3.59
CA VAL A 329 -14.08 28.09 -2.19
C VAL A 329 -13.89 29.33 -1.35
N VAL A 330 -14.95 29.77 -0.67
CA VAL A 330 -14.96 30.88 0.27
C VAL A 330 -13.77 30.73 1.23
N ARG A 331 -12.71 31.50 1.00
CA ARG A 331 -11.60 31.60 1.94
C ARG A 331 -12.14 32.31 3.18
N LEU A 332 -12.46 31.55 4.21
CA LEU A 332 -12.63 32.10 5.55
C LEU A 332 -11.39 32.95 5.86
N PRO A 333 -11.51 34.26 6.13
CA PRO A 333 -10.36 35.10 6.37
C PRO A 333 -9.57 34.53 7.55
N LEU A 334 -8.24 34.59 7.48
CA LEU A 334 -7.31 34.06 8.50
C LEU A 334 -7.71 34.47 9.93
N LEU A 335 -8.31 35.66 10.06
CA LEU A 335 -8.86 36.19 11.30
C LEU A 335 -10.01 35.32 11.88
N LEU A 336 -10.90 34.79 11.03
CA LEU A 336 -12.00 33.92 11.47
C LEU A 336 -11.50 32.56 11.93
N LEU A 337 -10.47 32.01 11.28
CA LEU A 337 -9.82 30.77 11.70
C LEU A 337 -9.12 30.94 13.05
N LEU A 338 -8.41 32.07 13.25
CA LEU A 338 -7.80 32.41 14.53
C LEU A 338 -8.84 32.62 15.63
N LEU A 339 -9.98 33.27 15.33
CA LEU A 339 -11.10 33.42 16.26
C LEU A 339 -11.73 32.07 16.65
N LEU A 340 -11.93 31.17 15.69
CA LEU A 340 -12.44 29.82 15.95
C LEU A 340 -11.48 28.99 16.82
N LEU A 341 -10.18 29.05 16.54
CA LEU A 341 -9.14 28.42 17.36
C LEU A 341 -9.13 28.98 18.79
N LEU A 342 -9.21 30.30 18.94
CA LEU A 342 -9.26 30.95 20.25
C LEU A 342 -10.51 30.54 21.05
N LEU A 343 -11.67 30.45 20.37
CA LEU A 343 -12.92 30.04 20.97
C LEU A 343 -12.87 28.57 21.43
N LEU A 344 -12.28 27.69 20.62
CA LEU A 344 -12.07 26.28 20.95
C LEU A 344 -11.17 26.13 22.18
N LEU A 345 -10.10 26.93 22.26
CA LEU A 345 -9.14 26.92 23.37
C LEU A 345 -9.78 27.41 24.67
N LEU A 346 -10.61 28.45 24.59
CA LEU A 346 -11.43 28.94 25.71
C LEU A 346 -12.42 27.88 26.21
N LEU A 347 -13.06 27.17 25.30
CA LEU A 347 -14.04 26.12 25.62
C LEU A 347 -13.36 24.92 26.31
N LEU A 348 -12.19 24.52 25.83
CA LEU A 348 -11.34 23.51 26.45
C LEU A 348 -10.92 23.91 27.87
N LEU A 349 -10.50 25.17 28.05
CA LEU A 349 -10.09 25.69 29.36
C LEU A 349 -11.26 25.70 30.35
N LEU A 350 -12.45 26.07 29.90
CA LEU A 350 -13.67 26.08 30.70
C LEU A 350 -14.11 24.67 31.10
N LEU A 351 -13.95 23.70 30.19
CA LEU A 351 -14.23 22.28 30.45
C LEU A 351 -13.25 21.69 31.48
N LEU A 352 -11.98 22.09 31.42
CA LEU A 352 -10.93 21.69 32.38
C LEU A 352 -11.19 22.28 33.77
N LEU A 353 -11.65 23.54 33.82
CA LEU A 353 -12.06 24.22 35.06
C LEU A 353 -13.31 23.56 35.68
N LEU A 354 -14.28 23.17 34.85
CA LEU A 354 -15.46 22.43 35.29
C LEU A 354 -15.07 21.05 35.85
N LEU A 355 -14.14 20.36 35.18
CA LEU A 355 -13.62 19.07 35.62
C LEU A 355 -12.88 19.20 36.97
N LEU A 356 -12.09 20.26 37.14
CA LEU A 356 -11.41 20.57 38.40
C LEU A 356 -12.41 20.90 39.51
N LEU A 357 -13.46 21.67 39.21
CA LEU A 357 -14.53 22.00 40.15
C LEU A 357 -15.30 20.75 40.56
N LEU A 358 -15.62 19.86 39.60
CA LEU A 358 -16.19 18.55 39.86
C LEU A 358 -15.24 17.70 40.73
N LEU A 359 -13.95 17.68 40.42
CA LEU A 359 -12.95 16.99 41.25
C LEU A 359 -12.89 17.54 42.68
N LEU A 360 -13.06 18.85 42.87
CA LEU A 360 -13.09 19.49 44.19
C LEU A 360 -14.42 19.26 44.93
N LEU A 361 -15.55 19.22 44.21
CA LEU A 361 -16.88 18.92 44.76
C LEU A 361 -17.08 17.43 45.08
N PHE A 362 -16.43 16.56 44.31
CA PHE A 362 -16.46 15.10 44.45
C PHE A 362 -15.20 14.53 45.12
N LEU A 363 -14.25 15.38 45.56
CA LEU A 363 -13.23 14.96 46.50
C LEU A 363 -13.97 14.59 47.79
N PRO A 364 -14.04 13.31 48.19
CA PRO A 364 -15.05 12.91 49.15
C PRO A 364 -14.69 13.46 50.53
N PHE A 365 -15.54 14.33 51.06
CA PHE A 365 -15.64 14.59 52.51
C PHE A 365 -15.75 13.27 53.32
N HIS A 366 -16.14 12.17 52.66
CA HIS A 366 -16.10 10.80 53.19
C HIS A 366 -14.71 10.25 53.47
N LEU A 367 -13.66 10.59 52.70
CA LEU A 367 -12.30 10.09 52.97
C LEU A 367 -11.69 10.69 54.25
N LEU A 368 -12.06 11.94 54.58
CA LEU A 368 -11.60 12.60 55.80
C LEU A 368 -12.37 12.14 57.05
N THR A 369 -13.68 11.87 56.92
CA THR A 369 -14.52 11.40 58.04
C THR A 369 -14.31 9.92 58.37
N PHE A 370 -14.01 9.07 57.36
CA PHE A 370 -13.77 7.64 57.56
C PHE A 370 -12.42 7.35 58.26
N ASN A 371 -11.39 8.17 58.03
CA ASN A 371 -10.10 8.04 58.71
C ASN A 371 -10.13 8.52 60.16
N MET A 372 -10.92 9.56 60.48
CA MET A 372 -11.06 10.06 61.86
C MET A 372 -11.77 9.05 62.78
N GLN A 373 -12.74 8.27 62.27
CA GLN A 373 -13.42 7.23 63.05
C GLN A 373 -12.52 6.02 63.35
N ARG A 374 -11.57 5.68 62.47
CA ARG A 374 -10.64 4.55 62.67
C ARG A 374 -9.49 4.87 63.65
N ILE A 375 -8.97 6.10 63.63
CA ILE A 375 -7.94 6.55 64.60
C ILE A 375 -8.50 6.56 66.04
N ALA A 376 -9.80 6.80 66.21
CA ALA A 376 -10.46 6.77 67.52
C ALA A 376 -10.71 5.35 68.08
N LEU A 377 -10.77 4.32 67.24
CA LEU A 377 -11.07 2.93 67.64
C LEU A 377 -9.84 2.13 68.10
N LEU A 378 -8.64 2.51 67.64
CA LEU A 378 -7.40 1.78 67.95
C LEU A 378 -7.00 1.80 69.44
N PRO A 379 -7.15 2.91 70.20
CA PRO A 379 -6.90 2.92 71.64
C PRO A 379 -7.94 2.12 72.45
N VAL A 380 -9.18 2.03 71.95
CA VAL A 380 -10.29 1.30 72.61
C VAL A 380 -10.10 -0.22 72.46
N ALA A 381 -9.69 -0.67 71.27
CA ALA A 381 -9.43 -2.09 70.99
C ALA A 381 -8.21 -2.66 71.74
N LEU A 382 -7.22 -1.81 72.06
CA LEU A 382 -6.02 -2.19 72.82
C LEU A 382 -6.20 -2.07 74.36
N GLY A 383 -7.26 -1.39 74.82
CA GLY A 383 -7.56 -1.17 76.23
C GLY A 383 -8.45 -2.23 76.89
N THR A 384 -9.03 -3.15 76.12
CA THR A 384 -9.84 -4.26 76.64
C THR A 384 -8.96 -5.46 77.03
N SER A 385 -9.32 -6.17 78.10
CA SER A 385 -8.62 -7.39 78.54
C SER A 385 -9.60 -8.56 78.66
N PRO A 386 -9.51 -9.59 77.78
CA PRO A 386 -8.59 -9.69 76.64
C PRO A 386 -8.96 -8.73 75.47
N PRO A 387 -8.01 -8.40 74.59
CA PRO A 387 -8.26 -7.57 73.40
C PRO A 387 -9.30 -8.25 72.48
N ASP A 388 -10.20 -7.46 71.89
CA ASP A 388 -11.23 -7.98 70.98
C ASP A 388 -10.64 -8.19 69.56
N PRO A 389 -10.51 -9.44 69.07
CA PRO A 389 -9.90 -9.73 67.77
C PRO A 389 -10.71 -9.20 66.58
N GLU A 390 -12.04 -9.08 66.70
CA GLU A 390 -12.89 -8.60 65.60
C GLU A 390 -12.70 -7.09 65.38
N LEU A 391 -12.57 -6.32 66.47
CA LEU A 391 -12.32 -4.88 66.40
C LEU A 391 -10.95 -4.56 65.79
N ILE A 392 -9.94 -5.37 66.11
CA ILE A 392 -8.57 -5.24 65.57
C ILE A 392 -8.58 -5.54 64.06
N HIS A 393 -9.27 -6.59 63.64
CA HIS A 393 -9.39 -6.94 62.22
C HIS A 393 -10.14 -5.85 61.41
N LEU A 394 -11.16 -5.23 62.00
CA LEU A 394 -11.92 -4.14 61.37
C LEU A 394 -11.10 -2.84 61.22
N ALA A 395 -10.20 -2.57 62.18
CA ALA A 395 -9.29 -1.42 62.15
C ALA A 395 -8.17 -1.57 61.12
N MET A 396 -7.72 -2.80 60.84
CA MET A 396 -6.55 -3.08 59.98
C MET A 396 -6.89 -3.45 58.53
N GLN A 397 -8.17 -3.59 58.14
CA GLN A 397 -8.52 -3.83 56.73
C GLN A 397 -8.30 -2.58 55.87
N ASP A 398 -7.24 -2.63 55.06
CA ASP A 398 -6.89 -1.66 54.03
C ASP A 398 -7.67 -1.96 52.73
N LYS A 399 -8.43 -0.99 52.22
CA LYS A 399 -9.15 -1.11 50.93
C LYS A 399 -8.74 0.01 49.98
N ILE A 400 -7.43 0.13 49.78
CA ILE A 400 -6.86 0.89 48.67
C ILE A 400 -6.05 -0.08 47.79
N HIS A 401 -6.73 -1.04 47.16
CA HIS A 401 -6.39 -1.57 45.83
C HIS A 401 -7.47 -2.54 45.33
N GLN A 402 -7.80 -2.41 44.04
CA GLN A 402 -8.77 -3.13 43.20
C GLN A 402 -10.21 -2.58 43.20
N PRO A 403 -10.66 -2.14 42.02
CA PRO A 403 -11.32 -3.10 41.12
C PRO A 403 -10.89 -2.96 39.65
N TYR A 404 -10.51 -4.06 39.00
CA TYR A 404 -10.76 -4.39 37.58
C TYR A 404 -10.05 -5.71 37.25
N ARG A 405 -10.55 -6.81 37.81
CA ARG A 405 -10.46 -8.13 37.18
C ARG A 405 -11.74 -8.86 37.49
N GLN A 406 -12.28 -9.50 36.45
CA GLN A 406 -13.43 -10.43 36.45
C GLN A 406 -14.81 -9.80 36.26
N THR A 407 -15.15 -9.54 34.99
CA THR A 407 -16.45 -10.00 34.44
C THR A 407 -16.31 -10.25 32.92
N LEU A 408 -16.84 -11.40 32.44
CA LEU A 408 -16.93 -11.94 31.06
C LEU A 408 -15.66 -12.70 30.59
N ILE A 409 -15.60 -14.03 30.37
CA ILE A 409 -16.56 -15.13 30.08
C ILE A 409 -15.98 -16.45 30.68
N PRO A 410 -16.78 -17.46 31.11
CA PRO A 410 -16.28 -18.69 31.78
C PRO A 410 -15.70 -19.71 30.79
N GLY A 411 -14.63 -20.43 31.18
CA GLY A 411 -14.27 -21.72 30.59
C GLY A 411 -12.97 -21.85 29.80
N LEU A 412 -11.94 -21.01 30.03
CA LEU A 412 -10.67 -21.07 29.27
C LEU A 412 -9.39 -21.09 30.12
N SER A 413 -9.48 -21.43 31.40
CA SER A 413 -8.32 -21.54 32.31
C SER A 413 -7.90 -22.97 32.64
N GLU A 414 -8.50 -24.01 32.04
CA GLU A 414 -8.17 -25.41 32.34
C GLU A 414 -7.42 -26.17 31.23
N VAL A 415 -6.90 -25.51 30.20
CA VAL A 415 -6.22 -26.21 29.07
C VAL A 415 -4.79 -25.72 28.79
N VAL A 416 -4.24 -24.75 29.55
CA VAL A 416 -2.91 -24.18 29.26
C VAL A 416 -1.83 -24.56 30.29
N GLU A 417 -2.15 -25.37 31.30
CA GLU A 417 -1.17 -25.83 32.31
C GLU A 417 -0.70 -27.29 32.15
N SER A 418 -0.90 -27.93 30.98
CA SER A 418 -0.49 -29.33 30.77
C SER A 418 0.50 -29.59 29.63
N MET A 419 1.33 -28.61 29.25
CA MET A 419 2.44 -28.85 28.31
C MET A 419 3.73 -28.11 28.69
N SER A 420 4.59 -28.79 29.47
CA SER A 420 6.05 -28.67 29.32
C SER A 420 6.72 -30.00 29.74
N PRO A 421 7.91 -30.32 29.21
CA PRO A 421 8.35 -31.70 28.98
C PRO A 421 9.22 -32.25 30.12
N SER A 422 8.88 -33.41 30.67
CA SER A 422 9.84 -34.47 31.07
C SER A 422 9.13 -35.61 31.84
N ASN A 423 9.57 -36.83 31.53
CA ASN A 423 9.29 -38.12 32.19
C ASN A 423 8.00 -38.88 31.82
N GLN A 424 8.14 -39.77 30.83
CA GLN A 424 7.48 -41.10 30.80
C GLN A 424 8.11 -42.03 31.87
N PRO A 425 7.50 -43.17 32.29
CA PRO A 425 6.57 -44.04 31.52
C PRO A 425 5.35 -44.60 32.28
N GLY A 426 4.35 -45.10 31.55
CA GLY A 426 3.27 -45.91 32.13
C GLY A 426 2.13 -46.21 31.17
N PHE A 427 2.06 -47.47 30.74
CA PHE A 427 1.00 -48.09 29.93
C PHE A 427 -0.43 -47.78 30.41
N LEU A 428 -1.37 -47.56 29.47
CA LEU A 428 -2.72 -48.15 29.43
C LEU A 428 -3.33 -47.94 28.02
N GLY A 429 -4.05 -48.97 27.54
CA GLY A 429 -4.44 -49.22 26.14
C GLY A 429 -5.58 -48.37 25.54
N PRO A 430 -6.11 -48.81 24.37
CA PRO A 430 -6.60 -47.92 23.32
C PRO A 430 -8.04 -47.44 23.55
N ALA A 431 -8.27 -46.15 23.34
CA ALA A 431 -9.61 -45.60 23.16
C ALA A 431 -9.87 -45.41 21.66
N GLU A 432 -10.89 -46.10 21.18
CA GLU A 432 -11.40 -46.10 19.82
C GLU A 432 -11.90 -44.70 19.40
N GLY A 433 -11.77 -44.40 18.11
CA GLY A 433 -12.56 -43.34 17.47
C GLY A 433 -11.81 -42.06 17.11
N THR A 434 -10.92 -42.12 16.12
CA THR A 434 -10.57 -40.93 15.34
C THR A 434 -10.46 -41.31 13.88
N GLN A 435 -11.47 -40.93 13.09
CA GLN A 435 -11.45 -41.04 11.64
C GLN A 435 -10.48 -39.99 11.09
N VAL A 436 -9.41 -40.48 10.47
CA VAL A 436 -8.55 -39.69 9.59
C VAL A 436 -9.26 -39.60 8.24
N ILE A 437 -9.76 -38.43 7.88
CA ILE A 437 -10.24 -38.14 6.52
C ILE A 437 -9.00 -37.93 5.65
N ARG A 438 -8.87 -38.76 4.60
CA ARG A 438 -7.80 -38.69 3.59
C ARG A 438 -8.01 -37.57 2.59
#